data_AF-A0A851SKZ3-F1
#
_entry.id   AF-A0A851SKZ3-F1
#
_cell.length_a   1.000
_cell.length_b   1.000
_cell.length_c   1.000
_cell.angle_alpha   90.00
_cell.angle_beta   90.00
_cell.angle_gamma   90.00
#
_symmetry.space_group_name_H-M   'P 1'
#
loop_
_entity.id
_entity.type
_entity.pdbx_description
1 polymer ?
#
loop_
_entity_poly.entity_id
_entity_poly.type
_entity_poly.pdbx_seq_one_letter_code
_entity_poly.pdbx_strand_id
1 'polypeptide(L)'
;MVTWKMKFSTYCLLAYRYDKNETRNLNCSERMTWKYSPDSNPAVRIYPVNLGDEGNYSCEIVNSEGNFHFFSSLAVIVPPTVTLATDNGGVVICQASAGKPAAEISWVPANNHSTENEVLHPNGTVTRVSSIHWKNSIHPTVTCLVTHPATNKTLSLDLLYASLNLHHLLIGGSASVAAAIGIGVILCLIFRCK
;
A
#
# COMPACT_ATOMS: atom_id res chain seq x y z
N MET A 1 17.54 -0.76 31.10
CA MET A 1 17.76 -1.40 29.78
C MET A 1 16.48 -1.23 28.98
N VAL A 2 16.58 -0.95 27.68
CA VAL A 2 15.42 -1.03 26.78
C VAL A 2 15.66 -2.10 25.74
N THR A 3 14.64 -2.86 25.37
CA THR A 3 14.72 -3.92 24.36
C THR A 3 13.49 -3.90 23.48
N TRP A 4 13.69 -3.74 22.18
CA TRP A 4 12.69 -3.97 21.14
C TRP A 4 12.87 -5.38 20.57
N LYS A 5 11.76 -6.08 20.40
CA LYS A 5 11.70 -7.43 19.81
C LYS A 5 10.66 -7.43 18.71
N MET A 6 11.00 -8.05 17.59
CA MET A 6 10.06 -8.32 16.50
C MET A 6 10.02 -9.82 16.26
N LYS A 7 8.81 -10.40 16.27
CA LYS A 7 8.60 -11.79 15.88
C LYS A 7 8.36 -11.86 14.36
N PHE A 8 9.44 -11.98 13.59
CA PHE A 8 9.39 -12.41 12.19
C PHE A 8 10.09 -13.78 12.05
N SER A 9 10.21 -14.34 10.84
CA SER A 9 10.79 -15.68 10.59
C SER A 9 12.18 -15.89 11.23
N THR A 10 12.91 -14.81 11.49
CA THR A 10 14.03 -14.73 12.43
C THR A 10 13.73 -13.67 13.49
N TYR A 11 13.95 -14.01 14.77
CA TYR A 11 13.73 -13.10 15.89
C TYR A 11 14.72 -11.92 15.82
N CYS A 12 14.21 -10.71 15.58
CA CYS A 12 14.99 -9.47 15.62
C CYS A 12 14.93 -8.87 17.03
N LEU A 13 16.10 -8.48 17.56
CA LEU A 13 16.25 -7.81 18.85
C LEU A 13 17.14 -6.57 18.73
N LEU A 14 16.61 -5.41 19.09
CA LEU A 14 17.34 -4.16 19.22
C LEU A 14 17.28 -3.70 20.68
N ALA A 15 18.41 -3.74 21.37
CA ALA A 15 18.50 -3.41 22.79
C ALA A 15 19.50 -2.30 23.06
N TYR A 16 19.22 -1.50 24.09
CA TYR A 16 20.12 -0.47 24.60
C TYR A 16 20.31 -0.63 26.11
N ARG A 17 21.57 -0.65 26.53
CA ARG A 17 21.99 -0.85 27.92
C ARG A 17 22.56 0.47 28.47
N TYR A 18 21.81 1.12 29.36
CA TYR A 18 22.13 2.46 29.87
C TYR A 18 23.45 2.55 30.65
N ASP A 19 23.74 1.56 31.50
CA ASP A 19 24.92 1.52 32.37
C ASP A 19 26.23 1.41 31.57
N LYS A 20 26.19 0.76 30.40
CA LYS A 20 27.34 0.62 29.51
C LYS A 20 27.33 1.60 28.33
N ASN A 21 26.22 2.33 28.14
CA ASN A 21 25.97 3.11 26.93
C ASN A 21 26.21 2.28 25.64
N GLU A 22 25.70 1.04 25.63
CA GLU A 22 25.92 0.07 24.56
C GLU A 22 24.61 -0.30 23.87
N THR A 23 24.63 -0.35 22.53
CA THR A 23 23.52 -0.88 21.72
C THR A 23 23.86 -2.27 21.20
N ARG A 24 22.92 -3.21 21.35
CA ARG A 24 23.01 -4.55 20.78
C ARG A 24 21.92 -4.75 19.73
N ASN A 25 22.32 -5.07 18.51
CA ASN A 25 21.43 -5.44 17.42
C ASN A 25 21.67 -6.91 17.05
N LEU A 26 20.61 -7.73 17.11
CA LEU A 26 20.63 -9.14 16.73
C LEU A 26 19.60 -9.37 15.63
N ASN A 27 20.07 -9.75 14.44
CA ASN A 27 19.24 -10.15 13.29
C ASN A 27 18.19 -9.14 12.83
N CYS A 28 18.28 -7.86 13.22
CA CYS A 28 17.39 -6.83 12.70
C CYS A 28 17.92 -6.29 11.37
N SER A 29 17.00 -5.89 10.49
CA SER A 29 17.36 -5.15 9.28
C SER A 29 18.06 -3.83 9.64
N GLU A 30 19.06 -3.41 8.85
CA GLU A 30 19.72 -2.11 8.99
C GLU A 30 18.76 -0.91 8.88
N ARG A 31 17.57 -1.14 8.30
CA ARG A 31 16.47 -0.17 8.23
C ARG A 31 15.87 0.17 9.59
N MET A 32 16.01 -0.73 10.57
CA MET A 32 15.51 -0.56 11.94
C MET A 32 16.60 0.07 12.81
N THR A 33 16.41 1.34 13.18
CA THR A 33 17.38 2.15 13.91
C THR A 33 16.73 2.93 15.04
N TRP A 34 17.51 3.39 16.02
CA TRP A 34 17.01 4.36 17.00
C TRP A 34 16.72 5.69 16.31
N LYS A 35 15.53 6.26 16.55
CA LYS A 35 15.16 7.57 16.00
C LYS A 35 15.85 8.72 16.73
N TYR A 36 16.00 8.56 18.04
CA TYR A 36 16.66 9.50 18.95
C TYR A 36 17.65 8.73 19.81
N SER A 37 18.43 9.44 20.61
CA SER A 37 19.30 8.80 21.59
C SER A 37 18.44 7.97 22.57
N PRO A 38 18.68 6.65 22.69
CA PRO A 38 17.80 5.73 23.42
C PRO A 38 17.80 5.93 24.93
N ASP A 39 18.78 6.67 25.44
CA ASP A 39 18.84 7.19 26.80
C ASP A 39 17.72 8.18 27.11
N SER A 40 17.39 9.05 26.16
CA SER A 40 16.35 10.08 26.30
C SER A 40 14.97 9.63 25.81
N ASN A 41 14.92 8.97 24.65
CA ASN A 41 13.69 8.54 24.03
C ASN A 41 13.94 7.25 23.24
N PRO A 42 13.56 6.08 23.78
CA PRO A 42 13.81 4.78 23.17
C PRO A 42 12.82 4.48 22.04
N ALA A 43 12.77 5.39 21.07
CA ALA A 43 11.92 5.27 19.89
C ALA A 43 12.69 4.61 18.74
N VAL A 44 12.07 3.64 18.09
CA VAL A 44 12.62 2.96 16.91
C VAL A 44 12.01 3.53 15.64
N ARG A 45 12.86 3.73 14.64
CA ARG A 45 12.50 4.08 13.27
C ARG A 45 12.72 2.88 12.35
N ILE A 46 11.78 2.60 11.46
CA ILE A 46 11.95 1.70 10.32
C ILE A 46 11.81 2.53 9.04
N TYR A 47 12.86 2.54 8.21
CA TYR A 47 12.84 3.27 6.94
C TYR A 47 13.87 2.69 5.94
N PRO A 48 13.49 2.47 4.67
CA PRO A 48 12.13 2.46 4.13
C PRO A 48 11.29 1.30 4.70
N VAL A 49 9.97 1.46 4.75
CA VAL A 49 9.04 0.39 5.20
C VAL A 49 8.71 -0.54 4.04
N ASN A 50 8.71 -1.84 4.30
CA ASN A 50 8.39 -2.90 3.36
C ASN A 50 7.27 -3.80 3.91
N LEU A 51 6.60 -4.55 3.05
CA LEU A 51 5.53 -5.51 3.44
C LEU A 51 5.98 -6.52 4.50
N GLY A 52 7.25 -6.95 4.49
CA GLY A 52 7.80 -7.88 5.47
C GLY A 52 8.04 -7.28 6.87
N ASP A 53 7.89 -5.97 7.04
CA ASP A 53 7.95 -5.35 8.37
C ASP A 53 6.61 -5.50 9.12
N GLU A 54 5.55 -5.93 8.44
CA GLU A 54 4.25 -6.18 9.08
C GLU A 54 4.36 -7.23 10.18
N GLY A 55 3.80 -6.92 11.35
CA GLY A 55 3.82 -7.84 12.48
C GLY A 55 3.72 -7.17 13.84
N ASN A 56 4.01 -7.95 14.87
CA ASN A 56 3.92 -7.53 16.26
C ASN A 56 5.32 -7.18 16.80
N TYR A 57 5.42 -5.97 17.32
CA TYR A 57 6.59 -5.43 17.98
C TYR A 57 6.31 -5.35 19.47
N SER A 58 7.26 -5.81 20.27
CA SER A 58 7.21 -5.65 21.72
C SER A 58 8.40 -4.84 22.20
N CYS A 59 8.16 -3.94 23.14
CA CYS A 59 9.21 -3.23 23.82
C CYS A 59 9.20 -3.57 25.31
N GLU A 60 10.39 -3.73 25.88
CA GLU A 60 10.59 -4.00 27.30
C GLU A 60 11.53 -2.94 27.88
N ILE A 61 11.12 -2.30 28.96
CA ILE A 61 11.93 -1.36 29.75
C ILE A 61 12.16 -1.97 31.12
N VAL A 62 13.43 -2.10 31.49
CA VAL A 62 13.86 -2.59 32.81
C VAL A 62 14.66 -1.50 33.50
N ASN A 63 14.16 -0.98 34.61
CA ASN A 63 14.83 0.02 35.44
C ASN A 63 14.69 -0.32 36.93
N SER A 64 15.12 0.58 37.83
CA SER A 64 14.99 0.39 39.28
C SER A 64 13.54 0.40 39.78
N GLU A 65 12.60 0.92 38.99
CA GLU A 65 11.19 1.02 39.34
C GLU A 65 10.42 -0.25 38.95
N GLY A 66 10.93 -1.02 37.98
CA GLY A 66 10.38 -2.31 37.60
C GLY A 66 10.64 -2.69 36.15
N ASN A 67 9.85 -3.65 35.70
CA ASN A 67 9.85 -4.18 34.33
C ASN A 67 8.53 -3.81 33.64
N PHE A 68 8.63 -3.06 32.55
CA PHE A 68 7.49 -2.60 31.77
C PHE A 68 7.50 -3.23 30.39
N HIS A 69 6.34 -3.71 29.93
CA HIS A 69 6.17 -4.38 28.65
C HIS A 69 5.10 -3.66 27.82
N PHE A 70 5.44 -3.30 26.58
CA PHE A 70 4.57 -2.61 25.64
C PHE A 70 4.48 -3.40 24.34
N PHE A 71 3.31 -3.39 23.71
CA PHE A 71 3.06 -4.12 22.46
C PHE A 71 2.49 -3.17 21.41
N SER A 72 2.90 -3.33 20.17
CA SER A 72 2.42 -2.56 19.02
C SER A 72 2.31 -3.47 17.80
N SER A 73 1.18 -3.38 17.11
CA SER A 73 0.98 -4.07 15.84
C SER A 73 1.21 -3.10 14.69
N LEU A 74 2.09 -3.48 13.77
CA LEU A 74 2.37 -2.71 12.57
C LEU A 74 1.61 -3.32 11.40
N ALA A 75 0.78 -2.53 10.72
CA ALA A 75 0.15 -2.87 9.45
C ALA A 75 0.72 -1.98 8.33
N VAL A 76 1.02 -2.58 7.18
CA VAL A 76 1.52 -1.88 6.00
C VAL A 76 0.38 -1.61 5.03
N ILE A 77 0.29 -0.36 4.56
CA ILE A 77 -0.69 0.09 3.57
C ILE A 77 0.03 0.31 2.23
N VAL A 78 -0.51 -0.25 1.15
CA VAL A 78 0.02 -0.12 -0.22
C VAL A 78 -1.02 0.56 -1.10
N PRO A 79 -0.75 1.74 -1.68
CA PRO A 79 -1.69 2.39 -2.58
C PRO A 79 -1.85 1.58 -3.88
N PRO A 80 -3.08 1.36 -4.37
CA PRO A 80 -3.30 0.62 -5.60
C PRO A 80 -2.94 1.44 -6.84
N THR A 81 -2.52 0.75 -7.89
CA THR A 81 -2.43 1.34 -9.24
C THR A 81 -3.79 1.20 -9.92
N VAL A 82 -4.42 2.35 -10.20
CA VAL A 82 -5.78 2.39 -10.78
C VAL A 82 -5.71 2.57 -12.29
N THR A 83 -6.41 1.71 -13.03
CA THR A 83 -6.57 1.78 -14.48
C THR A 83 -8.05 1.73 -14.86
N LEU A 84 -8.40 2.41 -15.95
CA LEU A 84 -9.72 2.41 -16.55
C LEU A 84 -9.57 2.17 -18.05
N ALA A 85 -10.19 1.13 -18.56
CA ALA A 85 -10.10 0.73 -19.97
C ALA A 85 -11.47 0.26 -20.49
N THR A 86 -11.62 0.24 -21.80
CA THR A 86 -12.77 -0.35 -22.48
C THR A 86 -12.30 -1.44 -23.43
N ASP A 87 -13.09 -2.50 -23.57
CA ASP A 87 -12.90 -3.49 -24.63
C ASP A 87 -13.72 -3.13 -25.89
N ASN A 88 -13.48 -3.87 -26.98
CA ASN A 88 -14.25 -3.71 -28.23
C ASN A 88 -15.71 -4.21 -28.11
N GLY A 89 -16.05 -4.92 -27.04
CA GLY A 89 -17.39 -5.42 -26.74
C GLY A 89 -18.29 -4.40 -26.04
N GLY A 90 -17.76 -3.22 -25.68
CA GLY A 90 -18.47 -2.19 -24.93
C GLY A 90 -18.52 -2.48 -23.42
N VAL A 91 -17.61 -3.31 -22.92
CA VAL A 91 -17.34 -3.51 -21.49
C VAL A 91 -16.28 -2.53 -21.04
N VAL A 92 -16.56 -1.80 -19.97
CA VAL A 92 -15.61 -0.91 -19.33
C VAL A 92 -15.11 -1.59 -18.07
N ILE A 93 -13.79 -1.61 -17.90
CA ILE A 93 -13.07 -2.31 -16.83
C ILE A 93 -12.32 -1.28 -16.02
N CYS A 94 -12.64 -1.19 -14.73
CA CYS A 94 -11.85 -0.45 -13.76
C CYS A 94 -11.11 -1.42 -12.85
N GLN A 95 -9.80 -1.24 -12.72
CA GLN A 95 -8.94 -2.12 -11.97
C GLN A 95 -8.11 -1.34 -10.97
N ALA A 96 -8.20 -1.71 -9.69
CA ALA A 96 -7.34 -1.24 -8.61
C ALA A 96 -6.34 -2.34 -8.28
N SER A 97 -5.11 -2.21 -8.77
CA SER A 97 -4.08 -3.27 -8.73
C SER A 97 -3.22 -3.20 -7.47
N ALA A 98 -2.99 -4.36 -6.84
CA ALA A 98 -2.02 -4.55 -5.76
C ALA A 98 -2.15 -3.56 -4.59
N GLY A 99 -3.37 -3.20 -4.21
CA GLY A 99 -3.66 -2.39 -3.02
C GLY A 99 -3.59 -3.20 -1.73
N LYS A 100 -3.22 -2.57 -0.62
CA LYS A 100 -3.33 -3.16 0.72
C LYS A 100 -3.85 -2.10 1.69
N PRO A 101 -5.05 -2.24 2.27
CA PRO A 101 -6.03 -3.30 2.04
C PRO A 101 -6.65 -3.24 0.63
N ALA A 102 -7.59 -4.15 0.32
CA ALA A 102 -8.34 -4.10 -0.94
C ALA A 102 -9.04 -2.74 -1.09
N ALA A 103 -8.95 -2.15 -2.28
CA ALA A 103 -9.66 -0.92 -2.60
C ALA A 103 -11.14 -1.20 -2.90
N GLU A 104 -11.98 -0.20 -2.70
CA GLU A 104 -13.38 -0.24 -3.11
C GLU A 104 -13.54 0.45 -4.47
N ILE A 105 -14.39 -0.10 -5.34
CA ILE A 105 -14.66 0.45 -6.67
C ILE A 105 -16.15 0.76 -6.76
N SER A 106 -16.49 1.97 -7.21
CA SER A 106 -17.86 2.36 -7.52
C SER A 106 -17.93 3.13 -8.84
N TRP A 107 -19.11 3.18 -9.43
CA TRP A 107 -19.33 3.75 -10.76
C TRP A 107 -20.28 4.94 -10.72
N VAL A 108 -20.02 5.92 -11.59
CA VAL A 108 -20.92 7.04 -11.85
C VAL A 108 -21.17 7.14 -13.37
N PRO A 109 -22.44 7.17 -13.82
CA PRO A 109 -23.65 6.90 -13.05
C PRO A 109 -23.67 5.48 -12.45
N ALA A 110 -24.39 5.32 -11.33
CA ALA A 110 -24.47 4.06 -10.61
C ALA A 110 -25.01 2.94 -11.51
N ASN A 111 -24.36 1.79 -11.49
CA ASN A 111 -24.75 0.61 -12.25
C ASN A 111 -24.76 -0.60 -11.31
N ASN A 112 -25.93 -1.24 -11.17
CA ASN A 112 -26.15 -2.42 -10.33
C ASN A 112 -25.79 -3.74 -11.03
N HIS A 113 -25.44 -3.70 -12.32
CA HIS A 113 -25.01 -4.87 -13.11
C HIS A 113 -23.47 -4.95 -13.24
N SER A 114 -22.72 -4.31 -12.35
CA SER A 114 -21.26 -4.45 -12.31
C SER A 114 -20.87 -5.86 -11.86
N THR A 115 -19.90 -6.45 -12.56
CA THR A 115 -19.25 -7.69 -12.13
C THR A 115 -17.97 -7.34 -11.38
N GLU A 116 -17.80 -7.90 -10.19
CA GLU A 116 -16.61 -7.68 -9.37
C GLU A 116 -15.80 -8.97 -9.25
N ASN A 117 -14.48 -8.83 -9.42
CA ASN A 117 -13.52 -9.90 -9.23
C ASN A 117 -12.38 -9.41 -8.33
N GLU A 118 -11.84 -10.32 -7.54
CA GLU A 118 -10.74 -10.04 -6.62
C GLU A 118 -9.67 -11.11 -6.74
N VAL A 119 -8.41 -10.68 -6.76
CA VAL A 119 -7.25 -11.56 -6.77
C VAL A 119 -6.36 -11.19 -5.59
N LEU A 120 -6.19 -12.15 -4.68
CA LEU A 120 -5.24 -12.06 -3.58
C LEU A 120 -3.84 -12.49 -4.05
N HIS A 121 -2.86 -11.62 -3.84
CA HIS A 121 -1.46 -11.91 -4.19
C HIS A 121 -0.71 -12.55 -3.02
N PRO A 122 0.33 -13.37 -3.27
CA PRO A 122 1.14 -13.98 -2.20
C PRO A 122 1.82 -12.99 -1.25
N ASN A 123 2.04 -11.75 -1.70
CA ASN A 123 2.61 -10.67 -0.88
C ASN A 123 1.57 -9.97 0.02
N GLY A 124 0.33 -10.44 0.05
CA GLY A 124 -0.76 -9.90 0.87
C GLY A 124 -1.42 -8.64 0.30
N THR A 125 -1.07 -8.23 -0.92
CA THR A 125 -1.81 -7.20 -1.67
C THR A 125 -3.00 -7.81 -2.41
N VAL A 126 -3.95 -6.97 -2.80
CA VAL A 126 -5.18 -7.36 -3.48
C VAL A 126 -5.36 -6.54 -4.75
N THR A 127 -5.68 -7.21 -5.84
CA THR A 127 -6.20 -6.56 -7.05
C THR A 127 -7.71 -6.73 -7.12
N ARG A 128 -8.45 -5.63 -7.11
CA ARG A 128 -9.90 -5.62 -7.35
C ARG A 128 -10.19 -5.09 -8.75
N VAL A 129 -11.07 -5.80 -9.47
CA VAL A 129 -11.51 -5.45 -10.81
C VAL A 129 -13.02 -5.36 -10.80
N SER A 130 -13.57 -4.25 -11.30
CA SER A 130 -14.99 -4.09 -11.57
C SER A 130 -15.18 -3.89 -13.06
N SER A 131 -16.15 -4.58 -13.65
CA SER A 131 -16.49 -4.45 -15.06
C SER A 131 -17.98 -4.17 -15.22
N ILE A 132 -18.33 -3.32 -16.18
CA ILE A 132 -19.69 -2.94 -16.51
C ILE A 132 -19.89 -2.96 -18.01
N HIS A 133 -21.04 -3.46 -18.46
CA HIS A 133 -21.46 -3.25 -19.84
C HIS A 133 -21.97 -1.81 -20.00
N TRP A 134 -21.38 -1.05 -20.91
CA TRP A 134 -21.72 0.36 -21.15
C TRP A 134 -22.18 0.63 -22.58
N LYS A 135 -22.46 -0.42 -23.35
CA LYS A 135 -23.00 -0.32 -24.71
C LYS A 135 -24.39 0.34 -24.68
N ASN A 136 -24.62 1.29 -25.59
CA ASN A 136 -25.89 2.03 -25.72
C ASN A 136 -26.34 2.79 -24.45
N SER A 137 -25.42 3.15 -23.56
CA SER A 137 -25.74 4.00 -22.41
C SER A 137 -26.20 5.39 -22.86
N ILE A 138 -27.17 5.96 -22.15
CA ILE A 138 -27.64 7.34 -22.33
C ILE A 138 -26.50 8.33 -22.00
N HIS A 139 -25.56 7.92 -21.14
CA HIS A 139 -24.44 8.73 -20.70
C HIS A 139 -23.17 8.37 -21.50
N PRO A 140 -22.58 9.32 -22.24
CA PRO A 140 -21.39 9.07 -23.06
C PRO A 140 -20.13 8.86 -22.21
N THR A 141 -20.14 9.40 -20.99
CA THR A 141 -19.04 9.32 -20.03
C THR A 141 -19.38 8.34 -18.92
N VAL A 142 -18.41 7.51 -18.59
CA VAL A 142 -18.42 6.63 -17.42
C VAL A 142 -17.27 7.02 -16.49
N THR A 143 -17.54 7.07 -15.20
CA THR A 143 -16.56 7.42 -14.19
C THR A 143 -16.41 6.27 -13.19
N CYS A 144 -15.17 5.83 -13.00
CA CYS A 144 -14.78 4.92 -11.93
C CYS A 144 -14.23 5.70 -10.74
N LEU A 145 -14.77 5.41 -9.55
CA LEU A 145 -14.34 5.92 -8.27
C LEU A 145 -13.67 4.79 -7.48
N VAL A 146 -12.41 4.99 -7.11
CA VAL A 146 -11.64 4.04 -6.30
C VAL A 146 -11.33 4.67 -4.95
N THR A 147 -11.79 4.03 -3.88
CA THR A 147 -11.61 4.46 -2.50
C THR A 147 -10.61 3.55 -1.80
N HIS A 148 -9.55 4.11 -1.21
CA HIS A 148 -8.53 3.33 -0.50
C HIS A 148 -7.89 4.19 0.62
N PRO A 149 -7.51 3.61 1.79
CA PRO A 149 -6.98 4.38 2.92
C PRO A 149 -5.77 5.27 2.60
N ALA A 150 -4.94 4.87 1.65
CA ALA A 150 -3.80 5.69 1.19
C ALA A 150 -4.15 6.69 0.09
N THR A 151 -5.20 6.48 -0.70
CA THR A 151 -5.51 7.34 -1.85
C THR A 151 -6.93 7.12 -2.37
N ASN A 152 -7.59 8.22 -2.74
CA ASN A 152 -8.83 8.19 -3.51
C ASN A 152 -8.53 8.60 -4.95
N LYS A 153 -9.02 7.83 -5.92
CA LYS A 153 -8.79 8.08 -7.34
C LYS A 153 -10.10 8.07 -8.10
N THR A 154 -10.18 8.96 -9.08
CA THR A 154 -11.32 9.08 -9.98
C THR A 154 -10.80 9.09 -11.40
N LEU A 155 -11.28 8.17 -12.23
CA LEU A 155 -10.97 8.10 -13.65
C LEU A 155 -12.26 8.17 -14.44
N SER A 156 -12.26 8.93 -15.53
CA SER A 156 -13.41 9.05 -16.43
C SER A 156 -12.99 8.68 -17.84
N LEU A 157 -13.88 7.98 -18.54
CA LEU A 157 -13.71 7.60 -19.93
C LEU A 157 -14.91 8.10 -20.73
N ASP A 158 -14.63 8.84 -21.80
CA ASP A 158 -15.62 9.17 -22.82
C ASP A 158 -15.54 8.16 -23.95
N LEU A 159 -16.61 7.39 -24.13
CA LEU A 159 -16.66 6.29 -25.10
C LEU A 159 -16.85 6.79 -26.54
N LEU A 160 -17.34 8.02 -26.72
CA LEU A 160 -17.39 8.65 -28.04
C LEU A 160 -15.97 8.88 -28.57
N TYR A 161 -15.06 9.37 -27.72
CA TYR A 161 -13.67 9.62 -28.08
C TYR A 161 -12.82 8.34 -28.20
N ALA A 162 -13.09 7.33 -27.37
CA ALA A 162 -12.40 6.03 -27.44
C ALA A 162 -12.62 5.33 -28.80
N SER A 163 -13.82 5.42 -29.36
CA SER A 163 -14.15 4.86 -30.69
C SER A 163 -13.41 5.57 -31.83
N LEU A 164 -13.23 6.90 -31.76
CA LEU A 164 -12.51 7.67 -32.79
C LEU A 164 -11.01 7.35 -32.80
N ASN A 165 -10.38 7.19 -31.63
CA ASN A 165 -8.96 6.84 -31.56
C ASN A 165 -8.69 5.41 -32.08
N LEU A 166 -9.63 4.48 -31.93
CA LEU A 166 -9.51 3.13 -32.49
C LEU A 166 -9.50 3.16 -34.03
N HIS A 167 -10.22 4.08 -34.65
CA HIS A 167 -10.16 4.29 -36.11
C HIS A 167 -8.87 4.95 -36.58
N HIS A 168 -8.28 5.86 -35.78
CA HIS A 168 -6.98 6.45 -36.11
C HIS A 168 -5.79 5.49 -35.90
N LEU A 169 -5.90 4.49 -35.03
CA LEU A 169 -4.84 3.50 -34.81
C LEU A 169 -4.68 2.51 -35.98
N LEU A 170 -5.69 2.37 -36.84
CA LEU A 170 -5.57 1.60 -38.09
C LEU A 170 -4.73 2.32 -39.16
N ILE A 171 -4.34 3.59 -38.94
CA ILE A 171 -3.57 4.41 -39.90
C ILE A 171 -2.26 4.96 -39.31
N GLY A 172 -2.03 4.87 -37.99
CA GLY A 172 -0.86 5.46 -37.31
C GLY A 172 0.08 4.44 -36.69
N GLY A 173 1.32 4.40 -37.18
CA GLY A 173 2.40 3.55 -36.68
C GLY A 173 2.86 3.80 -35.24
N SER A 174 3.67 2.85 -34.78
CA SER A 174 4.29 2.68 -33.45
C SER A 174 4.82 3.94 -32.76
N ALA A 175 4.49 4.09 -31.47
CA ALA A 175 5.33 4.82 -30.52
C ALA A 175 5.35 4.08 -29.17
N SER A 176 6.49 3.46 -28.86
CA SER A 176 6.81 2.92 -27.55
C SER A 176 7.04 4.08 -26.59
N VAL A 177 6.23 4.20 -25.54
CA VAL A 177 6.50 5.13 -24.43
C VAL A 177 6.59 4.32 -23.14
N ALA A 178 7.82 4.04 -22.72
CA ALA A 178 8.08 3.53 -21.38
C ALA A 178 7.98 4.70 -20.39
N ALA A 179 6.86 4.79 -19.69
CA ALA A 179 6.70 5.69 -18.55
C ALA A 179 7.05 4.93 -17.27
N ALA A 180 8.29 5.07 -16.81
CA ALA A 180 8.67 4.72 -15.45
C ALA A 180 8.22 5.86 -14.52
N ILE A 181 7.06 5.73 -13.87
CA ILE A 181 6.60 6.69 -12.88
C ILE A 181 6.01 5.95 -11.68
N GLY A 182 6.56 6.23 -10.50
CA GLY A 182 5.88 5.99 -9.24
C GLY A 182 6.82 5.67 -8.10
N ILE A 183 7.61 6.65 -7.66
CA ILE A 183 8.26 6.60 -6.34
C ILE A 183 7.12 6.49 -5.32
N GLY A 184 6.89 5.27 -4.85
CA GLY A 184 5.93 4.97 -3.80
C GLY A 184 6.29 5.78 -2.56
N VAL A 185 5.29 6.42 -1.96
CA VAL A 185 5.39 7.20 -0.74
C VAL A 185 6.15 6.38 0.31
N ILE A 186 7.41 6.74 0.56
CA ILE A 186 8.26 6.01 1.51
C ILE A 186 7.85 6.43 2.92
N LEU A 187 6.88 5.69 3.48
CA LEU A 187 6.39 5.91 4.83
C LEU A 187 7.52 5.64 5.83
N CYS A 188 7.81 6.62 6.69
CA CYS A 188 8.73 6.47 7.82
C CYS A 188 7.89 6.21 9.06
N LEU A 189 8.09 5.05 9.71
CA LEU A 189 7.34 4.69 10.92
C LEU A 189 8.22 4.83 12.16
N ILE A 190 7.66 5.47 13.18
CA ILE A 190 8.34 5.74 14.46
C ILE A 190 7.50 5.11 15.57
N PHE A 191 8.07 4.12 16.25
CA PHE A 191 7.47 3.50 17.42
C PHE A 191 8.09 4.06 18.68
N ARG A 192 7.27 4.48 19.64
CA ARG A 192 7.73 4.93 20.96
C ARG A 192 7.44 3.83 21.97
N CYS A 193 8.39 3.60 22.86
CA CYS A 193 8.23 2.67 23.97
C CYS A 193 7.85 3.45 25.23
N LYS A 194 6.54 3.65 25.44
CA LYS A 194 5.96 4.36 26.58
C LYS A 194 4.54 3.86 26.84
#